data_AF-A0A1G1ZMW5-F1
#
_entry.id   AF-A0A1G1ZMW5-F1
#
_cell.length_a   1.000
_cell.length_b   1.000
_cell.length_c   1.000
_cell.angle_alpha   90.00
_cell.angle_beta   90.00
_cell.angle_gamma   90.00
#
_symmetry.space_group_name_H-M   'P 1'
#
loop_
_entity.id
_entity.type
_entity.pdbx_description
1 polymer ?
#
loop_
_entity_poly.entity_id
_entity_poly.type
_entity_poly.pdbx_seq_one_letter_code
_entity_poly.pdbx_strand_id
1 'polypeptide(L)'
;MASVVRVLSVLRQDNKACRVKVAVCDETGAEDYVATFVFRNGKMRIRDAHPKDDRGRWFIPPKYFGSLRKTAAAIIYENRAIPKAAR
;
A
#
# COMPACT_ATOMS: atom_id res chain seq x y z
N MET A 1 7.00 -20.90 -2.12
CA MET A 1 7.38 -19.66 -1.44
C MET A 1 6.26 -18.65 -1.63
N ALA A 2 5.36 -18.55 -0.65
CA ALA A 2 4.16 -17.72 -0.76
C ALA A 2 4.32 -16.46 0.11
N SER A 3 4.65 -15.32 -0.52
CA SER A 3 4.72 -14.03 0.17
C SER A 3 3.31 -13.50 0.41
N VAL A 4 2.98 -13.14 1.66
CA VAL A 4 1.65 -12.61 2.01
C VAL A 4 1.72 -11.10 2.16
N VAL A 5 0.80 -10.37 1.51
CA VAL A 5 0.69 -8.93 1.72
C VAL A 5 -0.25 -8.65 2.89
N ARG A 6 0.27 -7.99 3.93
CA ARG A 6 -0.48 -7.55 5.12
C ARG A 6 -0.66 -6.03 5.13
N VAL A 7 -1.72 -5.58 5.77
CA VAL A 7 -1.95 -4.16 6.04
C VAL A 7 -1.45 -3.88 7.44
N LEU A 8 -0.52 -2.94 7.56
CA LEU A 8 0.06 -2.58 8.86
C LEU A 8 -0.76 -1.49 9.55
N SER A 9 -1.20 -0.47 8.79
CA SER A 9 -1.99 0.62 9.34
C SER A 9 -2.70 1.43 8.26
N VAL A 10 -3.86 1.99 8.63
CA VAL A 10 -4.52 3.07 7.88
C VAL A 10 -4.22 4.37 8.62
N LEU A 11 -3.31 5.18 8.08
CA LEU A 11 -2.67 6.30 8.78
C LEU A 11 -3.48 7.60 8.71
N ARG A 12 -4.35 7.75 7.70
CA ARG A 12 -5.21 8.92 7.54
C ARG A 12 -6.36 8.57 6.61
N GLN A 13 -7.57 8.95 6.99
CA GLN A 13 -8.79 8.74 6.22
C GLN A 13 -9.63 10.01 6.33
N ASP A 14 -9.57 10.84 5.30
CA ASP A 14 -10.55 11.90 5.07
C ASP A 14 -11.19 11.69 3.70
N ASN A 15 -12.36 12.28 3.44
CA ASN A 15 -13.14 12.01 2.22
C ASN A 15 -12.33 12.23 0.91
N LYS A 16 -11.21 12.97 0.97
CA LYS A 16 -10.38 13.29 -0.19
C LYS A 16 -9.03 12.57 -0.20
N ALA A 17 -8.55 12.05 0.93
CA ALA A 17 -7.27 11.39 1.05
C ALA A 17 -7.29 10.16 1.99
N CYS A 18 -6.73 9.06 1.51
CA CYS A 18 -6.45 7.87 2.32
C CYS A 18 -4.97 7.54 2.27
N ARG A 19 -4.37 7.17 3.41
CA ARG A 19 -2.99 6.68 3.48
C ARG A 19 -2.97 5.31 4.14
N VAL A 20 -2.40 4.33 3.47
CA VAL A 20 -2.31 2.95 3.94
C VAL A 20 -0.86 2.50 3.89
N LYS A 21 -0.39 1.89 4.97
CA LYS A 21 0.90 1.21 5.05
C LYS A 21 0.65 -0.29 4.92
N VAL A 22 1.27 -0.91 3.93
CA VAL A 22 1.19 -2.35 3.65
C VAL A 22 2.59 -2.95 3.71
N ALA A 23 2.68 -4.23 4.06
CA ALA A 23 3.92 -4.98 4.06
C ALA A 23 3.76 -6.30 3.31
N VAL A 24 4.83 -6.73 2.66
CA VAL A 24 5.04 -8.11 2.24
C VAL A 24 5.74 -8.78 3.40
N CYS A 25 5.13 -9.87 3.89
CA CYS A 25 5.73 -10.71 4.90
C CYS A 25 6.27 -12.00 4.27
N ASP A 26 7.37 -12.50 4.82
CA ASP A 26 7.86 -13.84 4.53
C ASP A 26 7.06 -14.92 5.30
N GLU A 27 7.46 -16.18 5.16
CA GLU A 27 6.79 -17.33 5.79
C GLU A 27 6.95 -17.35 7.32
N THR A 28 7.92 -16.62 7.87
CA THR A 28 8.09 -16.43 9.32
C THR A 28 7.23 -15.28 9.86
N GLY A 29 6.61 -14.50 8.96
CA GLY A 29 5.85 -13.31 9.29
C GLY A 29 6.69 -12.04 9.42
N ALA A 30 7.99 -12.11 9.13
CA ALA A 30 8.85 -10.94 9.11
C ALA A 30 8.56 -10.06 7.89
N GLU A 31 8.61 -8.73 8.08
CA GLU A 31 8.34 -7.75 7.03
C GLU A 31 9.54 -7.68 6.07
N ASP A 32 9.42 -8.31 4.91
CA ASP A 32 10.43 -8.31 3.85
C ASP A 32 10.44 -6.96 3.12
N TYR A 33 9.25 -6.41 2.84
CA TYR A 33 9.08 -5.11 2.19
C TYR A 33 7.90 -4.36 2.75
N VAL A 34 8.06 -3.08 3.04
CA VAL A 34 7.00 -2.19 3.52
C VAL A 34 6.78 -1.11 2.49
N ALA A 35 5.53 -0.72 2.22
CA ALA A 35 5.21 0.38 1.32
C ALA A 35 4.03 1.19 1.86
N THR A 36 4.15 2.51 1.77
CA THR A 36 3.07 3.44 2.11
C THR A 36 2.45 3.97 0.83
N PHE A 37 1.18 3.65 0.62
CA PHE A 37 0.37 4.17 -0.46
C PHE A 37 -0.48 5.33 0.03
N VAL A 38 -0.53 6.40 -0.77
CA VAL A 38 -1.42 7.53 -0.57
C VAL A 38 -2.36 7.60 -1.76
N PHE A 39 -3.65 7.60 -1.47
CA PHE A 39 -4.69 7.94 -2.42
C PHE A 39 -5.14 9.36 -2.17
N ARG A 40 -5.15 10.20 -3.21
CA ARG A 40 -5.70 11.56 -3.16
C ARG A 40 -6.29 11.93 -4.51
N ASN A 41 -7.48 12.51 -4.53
CA ASN A 41 -8.13 13.02 -5.76
C ASN A 41 -8.17 12.00 -6.92
N GLY A 42 -8.57 10.75 -6.65
CA GLY A 42 -8.65 9.72 -7.69
C GLY A 42 -7.33 9.00 -7.99
N LYS A 43 -6.19 9.49 -7.47
CA LYS A 43 -4.85 9.00 -7.82
C LYS A 43 -4.18 8.33 -6.62
N MET A 44 -3.66 7.13 -6.82
CA MET A 44 -2.83 6.42 -5.86
C MET A 44 -1.34 6.59 -6.20
N ARG A 45 -0.52 6.89 -5.20
CA ARG A 45 0.92 7.08 -5.31
C ARG A 45 1.62 6.40 -4.14
N ILE A 46 2.84 5.91 -4.36
CA ILE A 46 3.71 5.47 -3.26
C ILE A 46 4.37 6.70 -2.66
N ARG A 47 4.40 6.79 -1.34
CA ARG A 47 5.04 7.88 -0.61
C ARG A 47 6.34 7.46 0.07
N ASP A 48 6.42 6.20 0.49
CA ASP A 48 7.52 5.65 1.26
C ASP A 48 7.58 4.13 1.00
N ALA A 49 8.75 3.51 1.01
CA ALA A 49 8.92 2.06 0.92
C ALA A 49 10.21 1.57 1.59
N HIS A 50 10.19 0.52 2.40
CA HIS A 50 11.41 -0.05 2.99
C HIS A 50 11.58 -1.50 2.54
N PRO A 51 12.82 -1.98 2.34
CA PRO A 51 14.08 -1.24 2.37
C PRO A 51 14.26 -0.25 1.19
N LYS A 52 15.19 0.70 1.35
CA LYS A 52 15.70 1.52 0.25
C LYS A 52 16.75 0.72 -0.53
N ASP A 53 16.89 1.00 -1.83
CA ASP A 53 18.02 0.47 -2.61
C ASP A 53 19.35 1.09 -2.14
N ASP A 54 20.47 0.56 -2.65
CA ASP A 54 21.82 1.04 -2.32
C ASP A 54 22.07 2.52 -2.69
N ARG A 55 21.17 3.12 -3.46
CA ARG A 55 21.20 4.53 -3.86
C ARG A 55 20.27 5.40 -3.00
N GLY A 56 19.72 4.84 -1.91
CA GLY A 56 18.80 5.52 -1.02
C GLY A 56 17.43 5.79 -1.64
N ARG A 57 17.10 5.15 -2.77
CA ARG A 57 15.81 5.31 -3.44
C ARG A 57 14.83 4.27 -2.91
N TRP A 58 13.59 4.72 -2.81
CA TRP A 58 12.46 3.85 -2.53
C TRP A 58 12.36 2.80 -3.65
N PHE A 59 12.55 1.53 -3.32
CA PHE A 59 12.50 0.45 -4.29
C PHE A 59 11.54 -0.64 -3.79
N ILE A 60 10.54 -0.96 -4.60
CA ILE A 60 9.67 -2.11 -4.39
C ILE A 60 10.00 -3.08 -5.52
N PRO A 61 10.42 -4.32 -5.21
CA PRO A 61 10.66 -5.33 -6.22
C PRO A 61 9.43 -5.49 -7.13
N PRO A 62 9.61 -5.53 -8.47
CA PRO A 62 8.48 -5.64 -9.41
C PRO A 62 7.53 -6.81 -9.10
N LYS A 63 8.06 -7.93 -8.58
CA LYS A 63 7.29 -9.10 -8.15
C LYS A 63 6.24 -8.79 -7.08
N TYR A 64 6.47 -7.79 -6.22
CA TYR A 64 5.58 -7.44 -5.12
C TYR A 64 4.70 -6.23 -5.41
N PHE A 65 5.11 -5.36 -6.34
CA PHE A 65 4.39 -4.13 -6.65
C PHE A 65 2.92 -4.35 -7.00
N GLY A 66 2.64 -5.37 -7.83
CA GLY A 66 1.27 -5.70 -8.24
C GLY A 66 0.37 -6.06 -7.04
N SER A 67 0.84 -6.94 -6.17
CA SER A 67 0.10 -7.40 -4.99
C SER A 67 -0.08 -6.28 -3.96
N LEU A 68 0.99 -5.54 -3.65
CA LEU A 68 0.93 -4.38 -2.74
C LEU A 68 -0.06 -3.33 -3.22
N ARG A 69 -0.02 -3.00 -4.53
CA ARG A 69 -0.93 -2.03 -5.13
C ARG A 69 -2.38 -2.48 -5.05
N LYS A 70 -2.66 -3.76 -5.30
CA LYS A 70 -4.03 -4.34 -5.23
C LYS A 70 -4.56 -4.30 -3.80
N THR A 71 -3.77 -4.75 -2.82
CA THR A 71 -4.17 -4.73 -1.39
C THR A 71 -4.39 -3.31 -0.90
N ALA A 72 -3.47 -2.38 -1.18
CA ALA A 72 -3.64 -0.99 -0.80
C ALA A 72 -4.90 -0.37 -1.44
N ALA A 73 -5.15 -0.65 -2.72
CA ALA A 73 -6.36 -0.19 -3.40
C ALA A 73 -7.62 -0.76 -2.72
N ALA A 74 -7.69 -2.07 -2.46
CA ALA A 74 -8.83 -2.70 -1.80
C ALA A 74 -9.16 -2.02 -0.46
N ILE A 75 -8.16 -1.84 0.41
CA ILE A 75 -8.34 -1.15 1.70
C ILE A 75 -8.79 0.29 1.53
N ILE A 76 -8.17 1.02 0.59
CA ILE A 76 -8.56 2.39 0.27
C ILE A 76 -10.02 2.44 -0.21
N TYR A 77 -10.47 1.48 -1.02
CA TYR A 77 -11.84 1.41 -1.54
C TYR A 77 -12.85 0.97 -0.47
N GLU A 78 -12.50 0.01 0.39
CA GLU A 78 -13.34 -0.46 1.50
C GLU A 78 -13.48 0.58 2.62
N ASN A 79 -12.41 1.29 2.95
CA ASN A 79 -12.42 2.33 3.99
C ASN A 79 -12.86 3.69 3.45
N ARG A 80 -12.79 3.92 2.14
CA ARG A 80 -13.44 5.09 1.60
C ARG A 80 -14.95 4.84 1.61
N ALA A 81 -15.66 5.68 2.36
CA ALA A 81 -16.89 6.27 1.84
C ALA A 81 -16.55 7.08 0.57
N ILE A 82 -16.03 6.43 -0.48
CA ILE A 82 -16.16 6.95 -1.84
C ILE A 82 -17.68 6.90 -1.95
N PRO A 83 -18.38 8.04 -2.10
CA PRO A 83 -19.73 7.95 -2.59
C PRO A 83 -19.57 7.10 -3.85
N LYS A 84 -20.10 5.85 -3.83
CA LYS A 84 -20.34 5.08 -5.05
C LYS A 84 -20.82 6.14 -6.00
N ALA A 85 -19.99 6.50 -6.98
CA ALA A 85 -20.36 7.57 -7.87
C ALA A 85 -21.67 7.09 -8.46
N ALA A 86 -22.75 7.77 -8.05
CA ALA A 86 -24.08 7.46 -8.49
C ALA A 86 -23.99 7.54 -10.01
N ARG A 87 -24.08 6.38 -10.64
CA ARG A 87 -24.23 6.27 -12.07
C ARG A 87 -25.23 5.15 -12.33
#